data_AF-A0A497MRP4-F1
#
_entry.id   AF-A0A497MRP4-F1
#
_cell.length_a   1.000
_cell.length_b   1.000
_cell.length_c   1.000
_cell.angle_alpha   90.00
_cell.angle_beta   90.00
_cell.angle_gamma   90.00
#
_symmetry.space_group_name_H-M   'P 1'
#
loop_
_entity.id
_entity.type
_entity.pdbx_description
1 polymer ?
#
loop_
_entity_poly.entity_id
_entity_poly.type
_entity_poly.pdbx_seq_one_letter_code
_entity_poly.pdbx_strand_id
1 'polypeptide(L)'
;MLTVGAGGFKIVLTAERCLMSDYHGSLFLGFCACAPKTMWHPFFYFRFICPSAPTYDGGKAKLAPYGTRKIEAALLAYGFLREDIVVVHPDKIRKFIGPETKVIGITSNDPLGRGPASTTFTGETGFFDGEPYDAWKFRELVTDPYLKRWGAKIVVGGPGAW
;
A
#
# COMPACT_ATOMS: atom_id res chain seq x y z
N MET A 1 14.99 21.09 1.31
CA MET A 1 14.71 20.29 2.52
C MET A 1 13.36 20.75 3.04
N LEU A 2 12.26 20.13 2.59
CA LEU A 2 10.91 20.45 3.10
C LEU A 2 10.71 19.63 4.37
N THR A 3 10.88 20.29 5.51
CA THR A 3 10.41 19.79 6.80
C THR A 3 8.91 19.52 6.67
N VAL A 4 8.50 18.26 6.85
CA VAL A 4 7.08 17.94 7.06
C VAL A 4 6.67 18.75 8.29
N GLY A 5 5.89 19.80 8.08
CA GLY A 5 5.34 20.60 9.17
C GLY A 5 4.61 19.67 10.14
N ALA A 6 4.67 19.96 11.42
CA ALA A 6 4.19 19.11 12.52
C ALA A 6 2.72 18.61 12.39
N GLY A 7 1.96 19.11 11.40
CA GLY A 7 0.59 18.74 11.08
C GLY A 7 0.37 17.57 10.11
N GLY A 8 1.38 17.11 9.36
CA GLY A 8 1.21 16.09 8.30
C GLY A 8 0.64 16.64 6.98
N PHE A 9 0.47 15.77 5.98
CA PHE A 9 -0.09 16.14 4.66
C PHE A 9 -1.62 16.02 4.65
N LYS A 10 -2.32 16.87 3.89
CA LYS A 10 -3.79 16.85 3.79
C LYS A 10 -4.30 15.56 3.14
N ILE A 11 -3.64 15.10 2.07
CA ILE A 11 -3.96 13.87 1.35
C ILE A 11 -2.72 12.98 1.32
N VAL A 12 -2.82 11.81 1.95
CA VAL A 12 -1.76 10.81 1.96
C VAL A 12 -2.20 9.62 1.13
N LEU A 13 -1.48 9.34 0.05
CA LEU A 13 -1.71 8.20 -0.82
C LEU A 13 -0.68 7.10 -0.53
N THR A 14 -1.13 5.86 -0.49
CA THR A 14 -0.28 4.70 -0.27
C THR A 14 -0.89 3.46 -0.95
N ALA A 15 -0.27 2.32 -0.73
CA ALA A 15 -0.79 1.00 -1.08
C ALA A 15 -0.38 0.02 0.01
N GLU A 16 -0.99 -1.15 0.01
CA GLU A 16 -0.50 -2.24 0.87
C GLU A 16 0.95 -2.63 0.50
N ARG A 17 1.65 -3.30 1.42
CA ARG A 17 3.10 -3.51 1.36
C ARG A 17 3.55 -4.31 0.13
N CYS A 18 2.81 -5.32 -0.30
CA CYS A 18 3.13 -6.15 -1.46
C CYS A 18 3.09 -5.35 -2.76
N LEU A 19 2.10 -4.47 -2.93
CA LEU A 19 2.04 -3.50 -4.03
C LEU A 19 3.12 -2.40 -4.00
N MET A 20 3.81 -2.23 -2.88
CA MET A 20 4.96 -1.32 -2.73
C MET A 20 6.28 -2.09 -2.85
N SER A 21 6.38 -2.88 -3.91
CA SER A 21 7.56 -3.63 -4.35
C SER A 21 7.66 -3.60 -5.87
N ASP A 22 8.88 -3.64 -6.40
CA ASP A 22 9.12 -3.86 -7.83
C ASP A 22 9.33 -5.35 -8.16
N TYR A 23 9.32 -6.24 -7.15
CA TYR A 23 9.58 -7.67 -7.30
C TYR A 23 10.83 -7.99 -8.13
N HIS A 24 11.89 -7.17 -7.99
CA HIS A 24 13.10 -7.26 -8.79
C HIS A 24 12.88 -7.16 -10.32
N GLY A 25 11.78 -6.52 -10.73
CA GLY A 25 11.35 -6.41 -12.12
C GLY A 25 10.66 -7.66 -12.68
N SER A 26 10.41 -8.68 -11.85
CA SER A 26 9.78 -9.93 -12.28
C SER A 26 8.27 -9.92 -12.02
N LEU A 27 7.50 -9.96 -13.11
CA LEU A 27 6.04 -10.04 -13.05
C LEU A 27 5.57 -11.29 -12.27
N PHE A 28 6.19 -12.44 -12.51
CA PHE A 28 5.75 -13.70 -11.91
C PHE A 28 6.02 -13.79 -10.41
N LEU A 29 7.08 -13.14 -9.92
CA LEU A 29 7.33 -13.04 -8.48
C LEU A 29 6.23 -12.22 -7.78
N GLY A 30 5.56 -11.31 -8.50
CA GLY A 30 4.39 -10.59 -8.01
C GLY A 30 3.25 -11.50 -7.54
N PHE A 31 3.02 -12.63 -8.24
CA PHE A 31 1.98 -13.59 -7.86
C PHE A 31 2.27 -14.30 -6.54
N CYS A 32 3.51 -14.30 -6.06
CA CYS A 32 3.83 -14.84 -4.73
C CYS A 32 3.15 -14.06 -3.60
N ALA A 33 2.64 -12.85 -3.85
CA ALA A 33 1.81 -12.11 -2.88
C ALA A 33 0.47 -12.81 -2.59
N CYS A 34 -0.03 -13.58 -3.54
CA CYS A 34 -1.26 -14.36 -3.41
C CYS A 34 -1.04 -15.67 -2.62
N ALA A 35 0.21 -16.06 -2.37
CA ALA A 35 0.54 -17.25 -1.58
C ALA A 35 0.24 -17.01 -0.09
N PRO A 36 -0.01 -18.08 0.70
CA PRO A 36 -0.34 -17.90 2.11
C PRO A 36 0.86 -17.37 2.88
N LYS A 37 0.61 -16.46 3.84
CA LYS A 37 1.64 -15.79 4.64
C LYS A 37 2.52 -16.73 5.47
N THR A 38 2.12 -17.99 5.60
CA THR A 38 2.80 -19.07 6.32
C THR A 38 3.73 -19.90 5.43
N MET A 39 3.68 -19.73 4.10
CA MET A 39 4.51 -20.49 3.15
C MET A 39 6.00 -20.21 3.34
N TRP A 40 6.37 -18.95 3.58
CA TRP A 40 7.72 -18.55 3.95
C TRP A 40 7.68 -17.68 5.21
N HIS A 41 8.75 -17.76 6.00
CA HIS A 41 8.91 -16.82 7.10
C HIS A 41 8.91 -15.37 6.54
N PRO A 42 8.05 -14.45 7.05
CA PRO A 42 7.83 -13.14 6.43
C PRO A 42 9.09 -12.32 6.21
N PHE A 43 10.07 -12.43 7.11
CA PHE A 43 11.37 -11.77 6.94
C PHE A 43 12.05 -12.16 5.63
N PHE A 44 12.09 -13.46 5.28
CA PHE A 44 12.72 -13.93 4.06
C PHE A 44 11.90 -13.56 2.82
N TYR A 45 10.57 -13.65 2.90
CA TYR A 45 9.68 -13.23 1.81
C TYR A 45 9.89 -11.76 1.44
N PHE A 46 9.81 -10.84 2.41
CA PHE A 46 9.99 -9.40 2.15
C PHE A 46 11.43 -8.99 1.88
N ARG A 47 12.41 -9.87 2.15
CA ARG A 47 13.82 -9.61 1.85
C ARG A 47 14.21 -10.04 0.43
N PHE A 48 13.72 -11.18 -0.03
CA PHE A 48 14.20 -11.84 -1.26
C PHE A 48 13.17 -11.94 -2.38
N ILE A 49 11.88 -11.94 -2.08
CA ILE A 49 10.80 -12.10 -3.08
C ILE A 49 10.09 -10.77 -3.31
N CYS A 50 9.70 -10.11 -2.22
CA CYS A 50 8.93 -8.87 -2.22
C CYS A 50 9.74 -7.72 -1.58
N PRO A 51 10.88 -7.30 -2.19
CA PRO A 51 11.71 -6.22 -1.65
C PRO A 51 10.92 -4.92 -1.46
N SER A 52 11.37 -4.03 -0.57
CA SER A 52 10.70 -2.74 -0.40
C SER A 52 10.99 -1.82 -1.57
N ALA A 53 9.96 -1.17 -2.11
CA ALA A 53 10.12 -0.14 -3.13
C ALA A 53 11.00 1.01 -2.60
N PRO A 54 11.87 1.57 -3.45
CA PRO A 54 12.79 2.62 -3.03
C PRO A 54 12.02 3.88 -2.62
N THR A 55 12.51 4.54 -1.57
CA THR A 55 11.94 5.78 -1.01
C THR A 55 12.95 6.92 -0.99
N TYR A 56 12.47 8.14 -0.80
CA TYR A 56 13.26 9.35 -0.56
C TYR A 56 12.59 10.20 0.53
N ASP A 57 13.24 11.27 0.98
CA ASP A 57 12.72 12.20 2.00
C ASP A 57 12.10 11.49 3.22
N GLY A 58 12.75 10.42 3.69
CA GLY A 58 12.33 9.69 4.90
C GLY A 58 11.14 8.73 4.73
N GLY A 59 10.56 8.60 3.53
CA GLY A 59 9.50 7.62 3.23
C GLY A 59 8.59 7.91 2.03
N LYS A 60 8.82 9.01 1.29
CA LYS A 60 8.11 9.28 0.03
C LYS A 60 8.46 8.21 -0.99
N ALA A 61 7.45 7.68 -1.67
CA ALA A 61 7.63 6.59 -2.63
C ALA A 61 8.33 7.12 -3.89
N LYS A 62 9.44 6.51 -4.32
CA LYS A 62 9.97 6.72 -5.67
C LYS A 62 9.13 5.93 -6.68
N LEU A 63 8.90 4.65 -6.38
CA LEU A 63 8.03 3.76 -7.12
C LEU A 63 6.75 3.49 -6.32
N ALA A 64 5.61 3.50 -6.99
CA ALA A 64 4.31 3.21 -6.43
C ALA A 64 3.42 2.58 -7.52
N PRO A 65 2.33 1.88 -7.16
CA PRO A 65 1.39 1.37 -8.14
C PRO A 65 0.90 2.46 -9.09
N TYR A 66 0.77 2.10 -10.36
CA TYR A 66 0.32 3.04 -11.39
C TYR A 66 -1.03 3.68 -11.05
N GLY A 67 -1.98 2.91 -10.51
CA GLY A 67 -3.27 3.42 -10.03
C GLY A 67 -3.11 4.54 -9.00
N THR A 68 -2.22 4.37 -8.01
CA THR A 68 -1.92 5.41 -7.01
C THR A 68 -1.40 6.69 -7.65
N ARG A 69 -0.50 6.56 -8.64
CA ARG A 69 0.05 7.72 -9.37
C ARG A 69 -0.98 8.40 -10.27
N LYS A 70 -1.93 7.66 -10.85
CA LYS A 70 -3.06 8.24 -11.58
C LYS A 70 -3.94 9.09 -10.65
N ILE A 71 -4.25 8.60 -9.46
CA ILE A 71 -5.03 9.37 -8.47
C ILE A 71 -4.27 10.63 -8.04
N GLU A 72 -2.96 10.52 -7.77
CA GLU A 72 -2.11 11.69 -7.51
C GLU A 72 -2.21 12.74 -8.63
N ALA A 73 -2.06 12.30 -9.89
CA ALA A 73 -2.15 13.19 -11.05
C ALA A 73 -3.55 13.80 -11.22
N ALA A 74 -4.61 13.03 -10.98
CA ALA A 74 -5.99 13.52 -11.06
C ALA A 74 -6.30 14.58 -10.00
N LEU A 75 -5.83 14.39 -8.76
CA LEU A 75 -5.98 15.38 -7.70
C LEU A 75 -5.23 16.68 -8.02
N LEU A 76 -4.01 16.59 -8.56
CA LEU A 76 -3.27 17.78 -9.03
C LEU A 76 -4.00 18.49 -10.16
N ALA A 77 -4.52 17.74 -11.14
CA ALA A 77 -5.29 18.30 -12.26
C ALA A 77 -6.60 18.96 -11.80
N TYR A 78 -7.21 18.47 -10.72
CA TYR A 78 -8.39 19.08 -10.10
C TYR A 78 -8.08 20.41 -9.40
N GLY A 79 -6.81 20.68 -9.06
CA GLY A 79 -6.35 21.94 -8.46
C GLY A 79 -5.85 21.84 -7.02
N PHE A 80 -5.66 20.63 -6.47
CA PHE A 80 -4.94 20.48 -5.21
C PHE A 80 -3.45 20.86 -5.38
N LEU A 81 -2.87 21.48 -4.34
CA LEU A 81 -1.47 21.87 -4.36
C LEU A 81 -0.55 20.65 -4.20
N ARG A 82 0.66 20.73 -4.77
CA ARG A 82 1.64 19.64 -4.67
C ARG A 82 2.11 19.43 -3.24
N GLU A 83 2.18 20.48 -2.42
CA GLU A 83 2.48 20.36 -0.98
C GLU A 83 1.36 19.71 -0.15
N ASP A 84 0.14 19.60 -0.67
CA ASP A 84 -0.99 19.00 0.06
C ASP A 84 -1.08 17.48 -0.11
N ILE A 85 -0.42 16.94 -1.14
CA ILE A 85 -0.50 15.53 -1.54
C ILE A 85 0.86 14.86 -1.38
N VAL A 86 0.86 13.65 -0.85
CA VAL A 86 2.08 12.82 -0.82
C VAL A 86 1.77 11.36 -1.10
N VAL A 87 2.60 10.71 -1.91
CA VAL A 87 2.62 9.25 -2.06
C VAL A 87 3.73 8.67 -1.19
N VAL A 88 3.39 7.80 -0.25
CA VAL A 88 4.32 7.27 0.76
C VAL A 88 4.28 5.76 0.84
N HIS A 89 5.42 5.18 1.20
CA HIS A 89 5.49 3.76 1.49
C HIS A 89 4.75 3.45 2.82
N PRO A 90 3.92 2.39 2.90
CA PRO A 90 3.10 2.08 4.07
C PRO A 90 3.91 1.98 5.36
N ASP A 91 5.07 1.32 5.33
CA ASP A 91 5.98 1.19 6.49
C ASP A 91 6.47 2.53 7.08
N LYS A 92 6.35 3.63 6.33
CA LYS A 92 6.79 4.97 6.74
C LYS A 92 5.63 5.97 6.88
N ILE A 93 4.39 5.54 6.65
CA ILE A 93 3.20 6.41 6.59
C ILE A 93 3.02 7.27 7.85
N ARG A 94 3.35 6.72 9.01
CA ARG A 94 3.19 7.40 10.30
C ARG A 94 3.93 8.73 10.41
N LYS A 95 4.99 8.93 9.62
CA LYS A 95 5.76 10.19 9.57
C LYS A 95 5.08 11.30 8.77
N PHE A 96 4.07 10.97 7.98
CA PHE A 96 3.44 11.87 7.02
C PHE A 96 1.99 12.19 7.36
N ILE A 97 1.41 11.49 8.34
CA ILE A 97 0.07 11.75 8.84
C ILE A 97 0.11 12.58 10.13
N GLY A 98 -0.86 13.46 10.28
CA GLY A 98 -1.00 14.31 11.47
C GLY A 98 -2.38 14.98 11.53
N PRO A 99 -2.58 15.97 12.43
CA PRO A 99 -3.84 16.71 12.58
C PRO A 99 -4.41 17.34 11.29
N GLU A 100 -3.54 17.66 10.32
CA GLU A 100 -3.95 18.24 9.03
C GLU A 100 -4.39 17.19 8.02
N THR A 101 -4.09 15.91 8.25
CA THR A 101 -4.48 14.83 7.35
C THR A 101 -5.98 14.61 7.35
N LYS A 102 -6.60 14.80 6.18
CA LYS A 102 -8.05 14.65 5.97
C LYS A 102 -8.39 13.34 5.27
N VAL A 103 -7.55 12.88 4.36
CA VAL A 103 -7.78 11.68 3.55
C VAL A 103 -6.53 10.81 3.49
N ILE A 104 -6.73 9.51 3.66
CA ILE A 104 -5.72 8.48 3.41
C ILE A 104 -6.25 7.56 2.30
N GLY A 105 -5.67 7.66 1.10
CA GLY A 105 -5.99 6.80 -0.04
C GLY A 105 -5.12 5.55 -0.04
N ILE A 106 -5.73 4.37 -0.01
CA ILE A 106 -5.03 3.08 0.02
C ILE A 106 -5.37 2.30 -1.24
N THR A 107 -4.36 2.02 -2.05
CA THR A 107 -4.49 1.13 -3.20
C THR A 107 -4.31 -0.32 -2.78
N SER A 108 -5.23 -1.18 -3.20
CA SER A 108 -5.18 -2.63 -3.01
C SER A 108 -5.64 -3.34 -4.29
N ASN A 109 -5.05 -4.50 -4.57
CA ASN A 109 -5.45 -5.33 -5.71
C ASN A 109 -6.47 -6.40 -5.29
N ASP A 110 -6.22 -7.06 -4.16
CA ASP A 110 -7.10 -8.09 -3.61
C ASP A 110 -7.22 -7.94 -2.08
N PRO A 111 -7.95 -6.91 -1.60
CA PRO A 111 -8.01 -6.60 -0.16
C PRO A 111 -8.65 -7.70 0.69
N LEU A 112 -9.37 -8.65 0.07
CA LEU A 112 -10.04 -9.75 0.76
C LEU A 112 -9.33 -11.09 0.57
N GLY A 113 -8.30 -11.18 -0.28
CA GLY A 113 -7.65 -12.44 -0.63
C GLY A 113 -8.57 -13.40 -1.37
N ARG A 114 -9.56 -12.88 -2.11
CA ARG A 114 -10.61 -13.66 -2.78
C ARG A 114 -10.54 -13.56 -4.31
N GLY A 115 -9.50 -12.94 -4.85
CA GLY A 115 -9.24 -12.89 -6.27
C GLY A 115 -8.92 -14.27 -6.84
N PRO A 116 -8.96 -14.44 -8.18
CA PRO A 116 -8.69 -15.74 -8.82
C PRO A 116 -7.33 -16.34 -8.45
N ALA A 117 -6.26 -15.53 -8.41
CA ALA A 117 -4.93 -15.99 -8.02
C ALA A 117 -4.89 -16.40 -6.53
N SER A 118 -5.37 -15.54 -5.64
CA SER A 118 -5.42 -15.80 -4.20
C SER A 118 -6.25 -17.01 -3.85
N THR A 119 -7.43 -17.20 -4.44
CA THR A 119 -8.26 -18.39 -4.23
C THR A 119 -7.65 -19.66 -4.82
N THR A 120 -6.89 -19.55 -5.90
CA THR A 120 -6.11 -20.69 -6.43
C THR A 120 -5.02 -21.13 -5.45
N PHE A 121 -4.34 -20.19 -4.79
CA PHE A 121 -3.31 -20.51 -3.80
C PHE A 121 -3.87 -20.88 -2.43
N THR A 122 -4.88 -20.16 -1.94
CA THR A 122 -5.32 -20.18 -0.53
C THR A 122 -6.83 -20.33 -0.32
N GLY A 123 -7.59 -20.57 -1.38
CA GLY A 123 -9.04 -20.79 -1.27
C GLY A 123 -9.37 -22.17 -0.69
N GLU A 124 -10.65 -22.42 -0.41
CA GLU A 124 -11.12 -23.70 0.14
C GLU A 124 -10.74 -24.92 -0.72
N THR A 125 -10.66 -24.72 -2.04
CA THR A 125 -10.21 -25.72 -3.01
C THR A 125 -8.84 -25.36 -3.60
N GLY A 126 -8.10 -24.47 -2.96
CA GLY A 126 -6.79 -24.00 -3.39
C GLY A 126 -5.68 -25.00 -3.09
N PHE A 127 -4.46 -24.68 -3.52
CA PHE A 127 -3.31 -25.54 -3.30
C PHE A 127 -2.82 -25.58 -1.84
N PHE A 128 -3.10 -24.53 -1.07
CA PHE A 128 -2.61 -24.35 0.28
C PHE A 128 -3.69 -23.72 1.16
N ASP A 129 -3.51 -23.81 2.48
CA ASP A 129 -4.35 -23.10 3.45
C ASP A 129 -3.65 -21.84 3.97
N GLY A 130 -4.41 -20.78 4.18
CA GLY A 130 -3.94 -19.60 4.91
C GLY A 130 -4.43 -18.27 4.34
N GLU A 131 -4.05 -17.18 5.00
CA GLU A 131 -4.32 -15.83 4.51
C GLU A 131 -3.20 -15.41 3.53
N PRO A 132 -3.53 -14.95 2.31
CA PRO A 132 -2.57 -14.38 1.37
C PRO A 132 -1.75 -13.21 1.94
N TYR A 133 -0.52 -13.01 1.46
CA TYR A 133 0.32 -11.90 1.92
C TYR A 133 -0.31 -10.52 1.62
N ASP A 134 -0.90 -10.33 0.45
CA ASP A 134 -1.55 -9.07 0.06
C ASP A 134 -2.76 -8.73 0.93
N ALA A 135 -3.65 -9.70 1.18
CA ALA A 135 -4.79 -9.57 2.07
C ALA A 135 -4.35 -9.29 3.52
N TRP A 136 -3.34 -10.02 4.01
CA TRP A 136 -2.75 -9.81 5.33
C TRP A 136 -2.20 -8.39 5.47
N LYS A 137 -1.39 -7.93 4.51
CA LYS A 137 -0.76 -6.60 4.57
C LYS A 137 -1.74 -5.46 4.34
N PHE A 138 -2.78 -5.68 3.54
CA PHE A 138 -3.89 -4.75 3.45
C PHE A 138 -4.60 -4.62 4.81
N ARG A 139 -5.00 -5.75 5.42
CA ARG A 139 -5.67 -5.78 6.73
C ARG A 139 -4.82 -5.12 7.82
N GLU A 140 -3.53 -5.45 7.89
CA GLU A 140 -2.56 -4.84 8.81
C GLU A 140 -2.54 -3.31 8.68
N LEU A 141 -2.55 -2.79 7.44
CA LEU A 141 -2.52 -1.35 7.18
C LEU A 141 -3.84 -0.66 7.58
N VAL A 142 -4.99 -1.16 7.12
CA VAL A 142 -6.29 -0.48 7.36
C VAL A 142 -6.79 -0.59 8.79
N THR A 143 -6.30 -1.57 9.55
CA THR A 143 -6.61 -1.75 10.97
C THR A 143 -5.63 -1.02 11.90
N ASP A 144 -4.56 -0.42 11.39
CA ASP A 144 -3.64 0.37 12.21
C ASP A 144 -4.37 1.55 12.87
N PRO A 145 -4.52 1.56 14.21
CA PRO A 145 -5.24 2.62 14.92
C PRO A 145 -4.57 3.99 14.74
N TYR A 146 -3.28 4.02 14.42
CA TYR A 146 -2.56 5.26 14.17
C TYR A 146 -3.11 6.02 12.96
N LEU A 147 -3.60 5.32 11.92
CA LEU A 147 -4.21 5.97 10.74
C LEU A 147 -5.53 6.69 11.07
N LYS A 148 -6.21 6.24 12.12
CA LYS A 148 -7.50 6.79 12.55
C LYS A 148 -7.37 7.85 13.64
N ARG A 149 -6.16 8.02 14.20
CA ARG A 149 -5.88 8.91 15.35
C ARG A 149 -6.39 10.34 15.16
N TRP A 150 -6.31 10.85 13.93
CA TRP A 150 -6.62 12.25 13.60
C TRP A 150 -7.96 12.41 12.86
N GLY A 151 -8.80 11.37 12.80
CA GLY A 151 -10.11 11.44 12.14
C GLY A 151 -10.05 11.49 10.61
N ALA A 152 -8.90 11.16 10.00
CA ALA A 152 -8.77 11.08 8.55
C ALA A 152 -9.70 10.01 7.96
N LYS A 153 -10.32 10.33 6.82
CA LYS A 153 -11.13 9.36 6.07
C LYS A 153 -10.21 8.42 5.30
N ILE A 154 -10.39 7.11 5.48
CA ILE A 154 -9.69 6.10 4.71
C ILE A 154 -10.52 5.77 3.47
N VAL A 155 -9.94 5.93 2.29
CA VAL A 155 -10.57 5.61 1.00
C VAL A 155 -9.76 4.49 0.36
N VAL A 156 -10.42 3.38 0.04
CA VAL A 156 -9.79 2.19 -0.56
C VAL A 156 -10.22 2.09 -2.01
N GLY A 157 -9.29 1.66 -2.87
CA GLY A 157 -9.58 1.34 -4.26
C GLY A 157 -8.39 0.65 -4.90
N GLY A 158 -8.36 0.62 -6.23
CA GLY A 158 -7.39 -0.15 -6.98
C GLY A 158 -7.82 -0.35 -8.43
N PRO A 159 -7.23 -1.32 -9.14
CA PRO A 159 -7.68 -1.69 -10.47
C PRO A 159 -9.21 -1.98 -10.48
N GLY A 160 -9.97 -1.24 -11.29
CA GLY A 160 -11.43 -1.36 -11.37
C GLY A 160 -12.23 -0.39 -10.48
N ALA A 161 -11.57 0.38 -9.61
CA ALA A 161 -12.21 1.42 -8.79
C ALA A 161 -11.61 2.83 -8.98
N TRP A 162 -10.32 2.91 -9.30
CA TRP A 162 -9.56 4.16 -9.55
C TRP A 162 -9.54 4.63 -11.01
#